data_AF-X6L9H4-F1
#
_entry.id   AF-X6L9H4-F1
#
_cell.length_a   1.000
_cell.length_b   1.000
_cell.length_c   1.000
_cell.angle_alpha   90.00
_cell.angle_beta   90.00
_cell.angle_gamma   90.00
#
_symmetry.space_group_name_H-M   'P 1'
#
loop_
_entity.id
_entity.type
_entity.pdbx_description
1 polymer ?
#
loop_
_entity_poly.entity_id
_entity_poly.type
_entity_poly.pdbx_seq_one_letter_code
_entity_poly.pdbx_strand_id
1 'polypeptide(L)'
;MGSFCGKMQKKSQELHTTQSSNEKELQCALNDNFTPFKIIKIEDMTHNTKIYRFGLPKDQCLRLPVGNHLSIQCNENTSNTVTRSYTPISTNQDKEYFDLMIKIYKDGASYKLILCCDSFQNHFFLGRMSQILNKLCVGDEVLMCGPLGRIEYGKNNNLNEFRIGKGAKASCLSNVTKIGLIGGGTGIAPLYQIIRHVFENRHSKNNVECSLLFANHSETDILLFKEIEKICANCTNIKVFFTCTKVNNDAYHKLKKRTVFTYKQNYTYTKDN
;
A
#
# COMPACT_ATOMS: atom_id res chain seq x y z
N MET A 1 -31.95 28.59 -79.70
CA MET A 1 -31.59 29.80 -78.93
C MET A 1 -32.29 29.72 -77.57
N GLY A 2 -31.58 29.94 -76.47
CA GLY A 2 -32.20 30.11 -75.14
C GLY A 2 -31.59 29.24 -74.05
N SER A 3 -30.58 29.80 -73.39
CA SER A 3 -30.11 29.48 -72.04
C SER A 3 -31.22 29.68 -70.99
N PHE A 4 -31.16 28.96 -69.85
CA PHE A 4 -31.40 29.44 -68.46
C PHE A 4 -31.29 28.23 -67.50
N CYS A 5 -30.19 28.07 -66.75
CA CYS A 5 -29.95 28.55 -65.38
C CYS A 5 -30.82 27.88 -64.29
N GLY A 6 -30.20 26.93 -63.56
CA GLY A 6 -30.71 26.39 -62.31
C GLY A 6 -29.54 26.05 -61.38
N LYS A 7 -29.29 26.91 -60.38
CA LYS A 7 -28.36 26.62 -59.27
C LYS A 7 -29.05 25.65 -58.30
N MET A 8 -28.40 24.52 -57.99
CA MET A 8 -28.63 23.80 -56.74
C MET A 8 -27.30 23.52 -56.04
N GLN A 9 -27.26 23.94 -54.78
CA GLN A 9 -26.14 23.86 -53.85
C GLN A 9 -25.77 22.39 -53.58
N LYS A 10 -24.49 22.03 -53.72
CA LYS A 10 -23.96 20.79 -53.13
C LYS A 10 -23.66 21.07 -51.66
N LYS A 11 -24.37 20.37 -50.75
CA LYS A 11 -24.00 20.24 -49.34
C LYS A 11 -22.61 19.63 -49.25
N SER A 12 -21.62 20.42 -48.83
CA SER A 12 -20.35 19.93 -48.32
C SER A 12 -20.59 19.31 -46.94
N GLN A 13 -20.45 17.99 -46.85
CA GLN A 13 -20.29 17.31 -45.56
C GLN A 13 -18.89 17.64 -45.05
N GLU A 14 -18.80 18.57 -44.10
CA GLU A 14 -17.59 18.74 -43.30
C GLU A 14 -17.47 17.54 -42.35
N LEU A 15 -16.39 16.77 -42.53
CA LEU A 15 -15.91 15.82 -41.55
C LEU A 15 -15.58 16.59 -40.27
N HIS A 16 -16.45 16.51 -39.26
CA HIS A 16 -16.05 16.79 -37.89
C HIS A 16 -15.10 15.67 -37.43
N THR A 17 -13.81 15.86 -37.72
CA THR A 17 -12.74 15.10 -37.08
C THR A 17 -12.66 15.56 -35.63
N THR A 18 -13.32 14.79 -34.76
CA THR A 18 -13.24 14.91 -33.30
C THR A 18 -11.76 14.90 -32.90
N GLN A 19 -11.29 15.98 -32.29
CA GLN A 19 -9.97 16.02 -31.65
C GLN A 19 -10.01 15.07 -30.44
N SER A 20 -9.68 13.81 -30.68
CA SER A 20 -9.27 12.86 -29.67
C SER A 20 -7.87 13.27 -29.19
N SER A 21 -7.82 14.06 -28.13
CA SER A 21 -6.59 14.25 -27.37
C SER A 21 -6.21 12.92 -26.73
N ASN A 22 -5.28 12.20 -27.36
CA ASN A 22 -4.61 11.03 -26.80
C ASN A 22 -3.89 11.41 -25.49
N GLU A 23 -4.58 11.33 -24.36
CA GLU A 23 -3.92 11.13 -23.07
C GLU A 23 -3.24 9.74 -23.13
N LYS A 24 -1.94 9.72 -23.44
CA LYS A 24 -1.14 8.53 -23.14
C LYS A 24 -1.26 8.31 -21.64
N GLU A 25 -2.01 7.27 -21.26
CA GLU A 25 -2.18 6.84 -19.87
C GLU A 25 -0.79 6.73 -19.24
N LEU A 26 -0.46 7.69 -18.39
CA LEU A 26 0.87 7.80 -17.81
C LEU A 26 1.12 6.57 -16.93
N GLN A 27 2.11 5.77 -17.30
CA GLN A 27 2.36 4.44 -16.73
C GLN A 27 3.04 4.49 -15.36
N CYS A 28 2.93 3.39 -14.61
CA CYS A 28 3.68 3.15 -13.37
C CYS A 28 5.19 3.36 -13.61
N ALA A 29 5.90 3.95 -12.65
CA ALA A 29 7.35 4.07 -12.73
C ALA A 29 8.09 2.73 -12.52
N LEU A 30 7.37 1.72 -12.01
CA LEU A 30 7.86 0.35 -11.88
C LEU A 30 7.56 -0.44 -13.15
N ASN A 31 8.45 -1.39 -13.46
CA ASN A 31 8.33 -2.31 -14.59
C ASN A 31 8.36 -3.77 -14.13
N ASP A 32 8.03 -4.70 -15.03
CA ASP A 32 8.09 -6.15 -14.75
C ASP A 32 9.51 -6.64 -14.45
N ASN A 33 10.52 -5.96 -15.01
CA ASN A 33 11.93 -6.23 -14.75
C ASN A 33 12.41 -5.44 -13.54
N PHE A 34 13.34 -6.02 -12.78
CA PHE A 34 14.01 -5.34 -11.68
C PHE A 34 14.86 -4.18 -12.20
N THR A 35 14.54 -2.96 -11.78
CA THR A 35 15.27 -1.73 -12.11
C THR A 35 15.76 -1.04 -10.83
N PRO A 36 16.90 -0.35 -10.87
CA PRO A 36 17.45 0.31 -9.70
C PRO A 36 16.69 1.61 -9.37
N PHE A 37 16.43 1.81 -8.07
CA PHE A 37 15.94 3.06 -7.51
C PHE A 37 16.88 3.56 -6.41
N LYS A 38 17.28 4.83 -6.48
CA LYS A 38 18.24 5.43 -5.57
C LYS A 38 17.58 5.92 -4.28
N ILE A 39 18.17 5.57 -3.13
CA ILE A 39 17.77 6.11 -1.83
C ILE A 39 18.24 7.56 -1.73
N ILE A 40 17.30 8.48 -1.55
CA ILE A 40 17.59 9.91 -1.40
C ILE A 40 17.41 10.41 0.05
N LYS A 41 16.72 9.63 0.89
CA LYS A 41 16.55 9.93 2.32
C LYS A 41 16.25 8.67 3.12
N ILE A 42 16.73 8.63 4.36
CA ILE A 42 16.37 7.62 5.36
C ILE A 42 15.99 8.36 6.64
N GLU A 43 14.82 8.05 7.21
CA GLU A 43 14.34 8.65 8.46
C GLU A 43 13.90 7.57 9.44
N ASP A 44 14.22 7.75 10.72
CA ASP A 44 13.70 6.90 11.78
C ASP A 44 12.25 7.28 12.12
N MET A 45 11.33 6.32 12.06
CA MET A 45 9.92 6.52 12.45
C MET A 45 9.64 6.00 13.86
N THR A 46 10.20 4.83 14.18
CA THR A 46 10.17 4.25 15.53
C THR A 46 11.53 3.64 15.86
N HIS A 47 11.70 3.10 17.05
CA HIS A 47 12.95 2.44 17.50
C HIS A 47 13.43 1.29 16.60
N ASN A 48 12.56 0.73 15.75
CA ASN A 48 12.89 -0.37 14.86
C ASN A 48 12.27 -0.22 13.47
N THR A 49 11.78 0.96 13.09
CA THR A 49 11.16 1.18 11.79
C THR A 49 11.70 2.45 11.16
N LYS A 50 12.11 2.33 9.90
CA LYS A 50 12.65 3.42 9.10
C LYS A 50 11.76 3.68 7.89
N ILE A 51 11.77 4.92 7.42
CA ILE A 51 11.21 5.33 6.13
C ILE A 51 12.39 5.52 5.17
N TYR A 52 12.37 4.78 4.07
CA TYR A 52 13.32 4.91 2.97
C TYR A 52 12.63 5.65 1.83
N ARG A 53 13.18 6.80 1.45
CA ARG A 53 12.70 7.59 0.33
C ARG A 53 13.53 7.30 -0.90
N PHE A 54 12.85 6.89 -1.97
CA PHE A 54 13.45 6.60 -3.26
C PHE A 54 13.14 7.72 -4.25
N GLY A 55 14.16 8.20 -4.96
CA GLY A 55 14.02 9.27 -5.94
C GLY A 55 13.32 8.80 -7.22
N LEU A 56 12.50 9.68 -7.79
CA LEU A 56 11.90 9.56 -9.10
C LEU A 56 12.29 10.79 -9.95
N PRO A 57 12.20 10.70 -11.29
CA PRO A 57 12.42 11.86 -12.15
C PRO A 57 11.48 13.03 -11.81
N LYS A 58 11.92 14.24 -12.20
CA LYS A 58 11.18 15.49 -11.98
C LYS A 58 9.72 15.38 -12.43
N ASP A 59 8.79 15.88 -11.62
CA ASP A 59 7.34 15.91 -11.86
C ASP A 59 6.66 14.52 -12.02
N GLN A 60 7.41 13.42 -11.85
CA GLN A 60 6.86 12.06 -11.88
C GLN A 60 6.43 11.61 -10.48
N CYS A 61 5.50 10.65 -10.43
CA CYS A 61 5.11 9.93 -9.22
C CYS A 61 5.11 8.44 -9.53
N LEU A 62 5.05 7.59 -8.49
CA LEU A 62 5.17 6.15 -8.66
C LEU A 62 4.05 5.55 -9.55
N ARG A 63 2.84 6.11 -9.46
CA ARG A 63 1.65 5.66 -10.21
C ARG A 63 1.32 4.18 -9.95
N LEU A 64 1.56 3.74 -8.72
CA LEU A 64 1.20 2.39 -8.28
C LEU A 64 -0.34 2.32 -8.15
N PRO A 65 -1.02 1.36 -8.82
CA PRO A 65 -2.45 1.14 -8.61
C PRO A 65 -2.74 0.78 -7.14
N VAL A 66 -3.82 1.31 -6.58
CA VAL A 66 -4.16 1.07 -5.17
C VAL A 66 -4.57 -0.38 -4.97
N GLY A 67 -3.97 -1.05 -3.97
CA GLY A 67 -4.07 -2.50 -3.74
C GLY A 67 -2.87 -3.29 -4.27
N ASN A 68 -2.06 -2.69 -5.17
CA ASN A 68 -0.80 -3.27 -5.62
C ASN A 68 0.37 -2.90 -4.71
N HIS A 69 1.48 -3.61 -4.90
CA HIS A 69 2.75 -3.47 -4.20
C HIS A 69 3.92 -3.60 -5.17
N LEU A 70 5.14 -3.36 -4.71
CA LEU A 70 6.36 -3.63 -5.44
C LEU A 70 7.13 -4.80 -4.83
N SER A 71 8.07 -5.36 -5.57
CA SER A 71 9.01 -6.37 -5.08
C SER A 71 10.41 -5.78 -5.03
N ILE A 72 11.12 -5.95 -3.93
CA ILE A 72 12.54 -5.64 -3.80
C ILE A 72 13.34 -6.92 -4.00
N GLN A 73 14.44 -6.84 -4.75
CA GLN A 73 15.46 -7.88 -4.85
C GLN A 73 16.78 -7.39 -4.26
N CYS A 74 17.42 -8.24 -3.45
CA CYS A 74 18.75 -8.01 -2.94
C CYS A 74 19.60 -9.27 -3.08
N ASN A 75 20.86 -9.10 -3.48
CA ASN A 75 21.82 -10.19 -3.57
C ASN A 75 22.54 -10.30 -2.22
N GLU A 76 22.36 -11.42 -1.54
CA GLU A 76 23.04 -11.70 -0.26
C GLU A 76 24.49 -12.17 -0.53
N ASN A 77 24.67 -12.95 -1.60
CA ASN A 77 25.94 -13.53 -2.08
C ASN A 77 25.85 -13.75 -3.60
N THR A 78 26.91 -14.27 -4.23
CA THR A 78 26.94 -14.59 -5.68
C THR A 78 25.88 -15.59 -6.13
N SER A 79 25.29 -16.39 -5.23
CA SER A 79 24.30 -17.44 -5.56
C SER A 79 22.92 -17.27 -4.92
N ASN A 80 22.76 -16.35 -3.97
CA ASN A 80 21.52 -16.23 -3.18
C ASN A 80 20.88 -14.85 -3.36
N THR A 81 19.69 -14.84 -3.96
CA THR A 81 18.84 -13.65 -4.10
C THR A 81 17.66 -13.72 -3.15
N VAL A 82 17.42 -12.65 -2.40
CA VAL A 82 16.23 -12.51 -1.55
C VAL A 82 15.28 -11.54 -2.20
N THR A 83 14.02 -11.95 -2.35
CA THR A 83 12.96 -11.11 -2.92
C THR A 83 11.79 -10.96 -1.94
N ARG A 84 11.31 -9.73 -1.71
CA ARG A 84 10.18 -9.46 -0.79
C ARG A 84 9.29 -8.34 -1.28
N SER A 85 7.99 -8.47 -1.01
CA SER A 85 6.97 -7.47 -1.36
C SER A 85 6.91 -6.33 -0.34
N TYR A 86 6.76 -5.10 -0.84
CA TYR A 86 6.57 -3.89 -0.04
C TYR A 86 5.48 -3.02 -0.66
N THR A 87 4.60 -2.47 0.17
CA THR A 87 3.63 -1.45 -0.27
C THR A 87 4.14 -0.06 0.13
N PRO A 88 4.34 0.85 -0.82
CA PRO A 88 4.66 2.25 -0.52
C PRO A 88 3.59 2.94 0.31
N ILE A 89 4.02 3.86 1.18
CA ILE A 89 3.12 4.69 2.00
C ILE A 89 2.86 6.08 1.38
N SER A 90 3.61 6.43 0.33
CA SER A 90 3.38 7.60 -0.52
C SER A 90 2.23 7.35 -1.52
N THR A 91 1.68 8.44 -2.06
CA THR A 91 0.58 8.43 -3.03
C THR A 91 1.02 8.86 -4.41
N ASN A 92 0.11 8.75 -5.38
CA ASN A 92 0.32 9.25 -6.73
C ASN A 92 0.24 10.79 -6.83
N GLN A 93 0.04 11.48 -5.70
CA GLN A 93 0.19 12.94 -5.59
C GLN A 93 1.61 13.34 -5.19
N ASP A 94 2.35 12.47 -4.50
CA ASP A 94 3.73 12.71 -4.12
C ASP A 94 4.62 12.65 -5.38
N LYS A 95 5.26 13.78 -5.70
CA LYS A 95 6.13 13.91 -6.87
C LYS A 95 7.59 13.70 -6.48
N GLU A 96 8.38 13.24 -7.45
CA GLU A 96 9.84 13.07 -7.38
C GLU A 96 10.32 12.03 -6.36
N TYR A 97 9.42 11.37 -5.63
CA TYR A 97 9.78 10.29 -4.73
C TYR A 97 8.65 9.31 -4.46
N PHE A 98 9.01 8.17 -3.86
CA PHE A 98 8.10 7.33 -3.10
C PHE A 98 8.77 6.83 -1.83
N ASP A 99 7.95 6.56 -0.81
CA ASP A 99 8.42 6.17 0.52
C ASP A 99 8.05 4.73 0.84
N LEU A 100 9.04 3.95 1.27
CA LEU A 100 8.85 2.61 1.84
C LEU A 100 9.08 2.63 3.34
N MET A 101 8.10 2.12 4.07
CA MET A 101 8.20 1.91 5.51
C MET A 101 8.71 0.49 5.79
N ILE A 102 9.85 0.39 6.46
CA ILE A 102 10.55 -0.90 6.65
C ILE A 102 10.87 -1.09 8.13
N LYS A 103 10.28 -2.13 8.72
CA LYS A 103 10.61 -2.59 10.07
C LYS A 103 11.86 -3.45 10.05
N ILE A 104 12.84 -3.10 10.87
CA ILE A 104 14.13 -3.77 11.02
C ILE A 104 14.02 -4.84 12.10
N TYR A 105 14.06 -6.11 11.68
CA TYR A 105 13.96 -7.26 12.58
C TYR A 105 15.36 -7.72 12.98
N LYS A 106 15.79 -7.43 14.21
CA LYS A 106 17.15 -7.76 14.70
C LYS A 106 17.55 -9.22 14.45
N ASP A 107 18.82 -9.44 14.13
CA ASP A 107 19.38 -10.79 14.04
C ASP A 107 19.16 -11.56 15.36
N GLY A 108 18.72 -12.81 15.25
CA GLY A 108 18.40 -13.64 16.42
C GLY A 108 17.05 -13.34 17.07
N ALA A 109 16.25 -12.40 16.56
CA ALA A 109 14.81 -12.34 16.86
C ALA A 109 14.11 -13.49 16.13
N SER A 110 14.45 -14.72 16.51
CA SER A 110 13.67 -15.91 16.22
C SER A 110 12.32 -15.73 16.92
N TYR A 111 11.35 -15.16 16.21
CA TYR A 111 10.00 -15.64 16.40
C TYR A 111 10.13 -17.11 16.02
N LYS A 112 10.20 -17.95 17.05
CA LYS A 112 9.97 -19.39 16.96
C LYS A 112 8.55 -19.50 16.42
N LEU A 113 8.42 -19.29 15.12
CA LEU A 113 7.27 -19.70 14.37
C LEU A 113 7.39 -21.22 14.49
N ILE A 114 6.72 -21.76 15.52
CA ILE A 114 6.44 -23.18 15.62
C ILE A 114 5.56 -23.44 14.40
N LEU A 115 6.23 -23.64 13.26
CA LEU A 115 5.62 -24.34 12.16
C LEU A 115 5.36 -25.72 12.74
N CYS A 116 4.08 -26.05 12.89
CA CYS A 116 3.63 -27.42 13.16
C CYS A 116 3.98 -28.28 11.93
N CYS A 117 5.26 -28.50 11.68
CA CYS A 117 5.79 -29.39 10.67
C CYS A 117 7.22 -29.71 11.08
N ASP A 118 7.38 -30.84 11.78
CA ASP A 118 8.67 -31.36 12.28
C ASP A 118 9.67 -31.73 11.16
N SER A 119 9.36 -31.45 9.90
CA SER A 119 10.14 -31.86 8.73
C SER A 119 10.96 -30.75 8.07
N PHE A 120 10.97 -29.53 8.60
CA PHE A 120 11.79 -28.43 8.07
C PHE A 120 12.69 -27.80 9.14
N GLN A 121 13.82 -28.45 9.45
CA GLN A 121 14.93 -27.89 10.24
C GLN A 121 15.79 -26.92 9.43
N ASN A 122 15.19 -26.08 8.58
CA ASN A 122 15.90 -24.93 8.04
C ASN A 122 15.62 -23.76 8.99
N HIS A 123 16.63 -23.31 9.72
CA HIS A 123 16.58 -22.08 10.50
C HIS A 123 16.09 -20.93 9.61
N PHE A 124 14.80 -20.62 9.68
CA PHE A 124 14.20 -19.53 8.93
C PHE A 124 14.59 -18.25 9.66
N PHE A 125 15.76 -17.70 9.31
CA PHE A 125 16.20 -16.39 9.79
C PHE A 125 15.24 -15.34 9.26
N LEU A 126 14.25 -15.00 10.08
CA LEU A 126 13.35 -13.92 9.78
C LEU A 126 14.14 -12.61 9.83
N GLY A 127 13.81 -11.68 8.93
CA GLY A 127 14.49 -10.38 8.88
C GLY A 127 15.63 -10.24 7.87
N ARG A 128 16.01 -11.28 7.10
CA ARG A 128 17.09 -11.19 6.08
C ARG A 128 17.02 -9.94 5.20
N MET A 129 15.89 -9.73 4.51
CA MET A 129 15.71 -8.54 3.67
C MET A 129 15.81 -7.24 4.49
N SER A 130 15.18 -7.19 5.67
CA SER A 130 15.26 -5.99 6.52
C SER A 130 16.68 -5.71 7.02
N GLN A 131 17.48 -6.75 7.27
CA GLN A 131 18.88 -6.62 7.69
C GLN A 131 19.78 -6.16 6.55
N ILE A 132 19.55 -6.64 5.33
CA ILE A 132 20.25 -6.13 4.15
C ILE A 132 19.92 -4.65 3.96
N LEU A 133 18.63 -4.29 3.96
CA LEU A 133 18.19 -2.92 3.77
C LEU A 133 18.68 -1.98 4.88
N ASN A 134 18.82 -2.46 6.11
CA ASN A 134 19.35 -1.66 7.23
C ASN A 134 20.83 -1.27 7.07
N LYS A 135 21.57 -1.96 6.20
CA LYS A 135 22.98 -1.64 5.89
C LYS A 135 23.12 -0.59 4.79
N LEU A 136 22.03 -0.26 4.10
CA LEU A 136 22.05 0.70 3.01
C LEU A 136 22.06 2.14 3.52
N CYS A 137 22.72 2.99 2.75
CA CYS A 137 22.90 4.41 3.00
C CYS A 137 22.19 5.25 1.92
N VAL A 138 22.01 6.54 2.22
CA VAL A 138 21.60 7.50 1.19
C VAL A 138 22.64 7.49 0.07
N GLY A 139 22.18 7.35 -1.17
CA GLY A 139 23.03 7.19 -2.34
C GLY A 139 22.98 5.79 -2.94
N ASP A 140 22.68 4.76 -2.15
CA ASP A 140 22.62 3.38 -2.62
C ASP A 140 21.40 3.13 -3.51
N GLU A 141 21.51 2.13 -4.38
CA GLU A 141 20.43 1.70 -5.27
C GLU A 141 19.84 0.38 -4.82
N VAL A 142 18.52 0.26 -4.97
CA VAL A 142 17.76 -0.94 -4.64
C VAL A 142 16.99 -1.39 -5.88
N LEU A 143 17.15 -2.66 -6.24
CA LEU A 143 16.45 -3.26 -7.37
C LEU A 143 14.98 -3.52 -7.02
N MET A 144 14.07 -2.98 -7.82
CA MET A 144 12.63 -3.12 -7.62
C MET A 144 11.89 -3.46 -8.91
N CYS A 145 10.81 -4.23 -8.80
CA CYS A 145 9.87 -4.47 -9.90
C CYS A 145 8.41 -4.34 -9.46
N GLY A 146 7.51 -4.14 -10.42
CA GLY A 146 6.08 -3.99 -10.22
C GLY A 146 5.41 -3.27 -11.40
N PRO A 147 4.12 -2.89 -11.28
CA PRO A 147 3.24 -3.10 -10.15
C PRO A 147 2.82 -4.58 -10.01
N LEU A 148 2.83 -5.11 -8.79
CA LEU A 148 2.40 -6.48 -8.48
C LEU A 148 1.15 -6.48 -7.61
N GLY A 149 0.26 -7.44 -7.83
CA GLY A 149 -0.93 -7.60 -7.01
C GLY A 149 -2.03 -8.38 -7.72
N ARG A 150 -3.08 -8.66 -6.96
CA ARG A 150 -4.32 -9.27 -7.46
C ARG A 150 -5.54 -8.51 -6.97
N ILE A 151 -5.36 -7.38 -6.29
CA ILE A 151 -6.43 -6.55 -5.77
C ILE A 151 -6.12 -5.15 -6.24
N GLU A 152 -7.07 -4.54 -6.93
CA GLU A 152 -7.02 -3.14 -7.33
C GLU A 152 -8.29 -2.46 -6.84
N TYR A 153 -8.17 -1.29 -6.24
CA TYR A 153 -9.30 -0.52 -5.70
C TYR A 153 -9.32 0.88 -6.31
N GLY A 154 -10.51 1.41 -6.60
CA GLY A 154 -10.62 2.81 -7.00
C GLY A 154 -10.10 3.11 -8.41
N LYS A 155 -10.00 2.10 -9.29
CA LYS A 155 -9.51 2.29 -10.66
C LYS A 155 -10.35 3.37 -11.36
N ASN A 156 -9.70 4.28 -12.08
CA ASN A 156 -10.35 5.41 -12.76
C ASN A 156 -11.21 6.28 -11.82
N ASN A 157 -10.81 6.39 -10.55
CA ASN A 157 -11.54 7.08 -9.48
C ASN A 157 -12.92 6.48 -9.16
N ASN A 158 -13.19 5.23 -9.55
CA ASN A 158 -14.39 4.51 -9.12
C ASN A 158 -14.19 3.95 -7.70
N LEU A 159 -14.40 4.80 -6.69
CA LEU A 159 -14.19 4.48 -5.27
C LEU A 159 -15.13 3.39 -4.72
N ASN A 160 -16.08 2.88 -5.48
CA ASN A 160 -17.00 1.84 -5.01
C ASN A 160 -16.69 0.48 -5.65
N GLU A 161 -15.49 0.30 -6.20
CA GLU A 161 -15.12 -0.91 -6.92
C GLU A 161 -13.78 -1.51 -6.49
N PHE A 162 -13.80 -2.82 -6.24
CA PHE A 162 -12.63 -3.66 -6.16
C PHE A 162 -12.55 -4.56 -7.39
N ARG A 163 -11.37 -4.66 -7.99
CA ARG A 163 -11.04 -5.67 -8.99
C ARG A 163 -10.13 -6.71 -8.37
N ILE A 164 -10.55 -7.97 -8.39
CA ILE A 164 -9.86 -9.08 -7.73
C ILE A 164 -9.51 -10.15 -8.75
N GLY A 165 -8.23 -10.50 -8.87
CA GLY A 165 -7.70 -11.46 -9.84
C GLY A 165 -6.81 -10.82 -10.92
N LYS A 166 -6.53 -11.55 -11.99
CA LYS A 166 -5.67 -11.09 -13.11
C LYS A 166 -6.35 -11.33 -14.47
N GLY A 167 -6.04 -10.44 -15.41
CA GLY A 167 -6.51 -10.52 -16.79
C GLY A 167 -8.03 -10.51 -16.90
N ALA A 168 -8.55 -11.23 -17.91
CA ALA A 168 -9.97 -11.38 -18.19
C ALA A 168 -10.74 -12.18 -17.11
N LYS A 169 -10.05 -12.90 -16.22
CA LYS A 169 -10.65 -13.69 -15.14
C LYS A 169 -10.81 -12.90 -13.83
N ALA A 170 -10.46 -11.62 -13.82
CA ALA A 170 -10.63 -10.81 -12.61
C ALA A 170 -12.11 -10.51 -12.37
N SER A 171 -12.55 -10.67 -11.14
CA SER A 171 -13.90 -10.30 -10.69
C SER A 171 -13.94 -8.83 -10.32
N CYS A 172 -14.99 -8.13 -10.71
CA CYS A 172 -15.27 -6.77 -10.25
C CYS A 172 -16.36 -6.82 -9.18
N LEU A 173 -16.05 -6.33 -7.99
CA LEU A 173 -16.98 -6.10 -6.90
C LEU A 173 -17.29 -4.60 -6.87
N SER A 174 -18.36 -4.22 -7.56
CA SER A 174 -18.83 -2.83 -7.66
C SER A 174 -19.86 -2.50 -6.57
N ASN A 175 -20.19 -1.22 -6.40
CA ASN A 175 -21.14 -0.70 -5.39
C ASN A 175 -20.77 -1.07 -3.93
N VAL A 176 -19.48 -1.19 -3.65
CA VAL A 176 -18.99 -1.39 -2.28
C VAL A 176 -19.26 -0.14 -1.48
N THR A 177 -20.01 -0.28 -0.39
CA THR A 177 -20.34 0.80 0.55
C THR A 177 -19.66 0.62 1.91
N LYS A 178 -19.11 -0.57 2.19
CA LYS A 178 -18.46 -0.90 3.46
C LYS A 178 -17.18 -1.70 3.21
N ILE A 179 -16.09 -1.28 3.85
CA ILE A 179 -14.78 -1.93 3.77
C ILE A 179 -14.31 -2.29 5.18
N GLY A 180 -14.10 -3.59 5.42
CA GLY A 180 -13.44 -4.08 6.63
C GLY A 180 -11.96 -4.34 6.37
N LEU A 181 -11.09 -3.78 7.20
CA LEU A 181 -9.63 -3.89 7.09
C LEU A 181 -9.08 -4.46 8.39
N ILE A 182 -8.27 -5.51 8.28
CA ILE A 182 -7.60 -6.14 9.43
C ILE A 182 -6.12 -6.24 9.12
N GLY A 183 -5.29 -5.64 9.98
CA GLY A 183 -3.85 -5.60 9.80
C GLY A 183 -3.08 -5.86 11.08
N GLY A 184 -1.82 -6.25 10.94
CA GLY A 184 -0.91 -6.39 12.07
C GLY A 184 0.51 -5.93 11.73
N GLY A 185 1.15 -5.15 12.61
CA GLY A 185 2.49 -4.61 12.41
C GLY A 185 2.68 -3.93 11.05
N THR A 186 3.65 -4.39 10.24
CA THR A 186 3.92 -3.83 8.90
C THR A 186 2.81 -4.09 7.88
N GLY A 187 1.86 -4.98 8.16
CA GLY A 187 0.68 -5.23 7.32
C GLY A 187 -0.27 -4.05 7.19
N ILE A 188 -0.03 -2.94 7.89
CA ILE A 188 -0.81 -1.70 7.75
C ILE A 188 -0.58 -1.01 6.40
N ALA A 189 0.59 -1.12 5.77
CA ALA A 189 0.92 -0.39 4.55
C ALA A 189 -0.09 -0.58 3.39
N PRO A 190 -0.47 -1.82 3.00
CA PRO A 190 -1.52 -2.03 1.99
C PRO A 190 -2.89 -1.50 2.40
N LEU A 191 -3.25 -1.60 3.69
CA LEU A 191 -4.53 -1.09 4.18
C LEU A 191 -4.56 0.44 4.18
N TYR A 192 -3.46 1.06 4.56
CA TYR A 192 -3.28 2.50 4.57
C TYR A 192 -3.36 3.08 3.16
N GLN A 193 -2.84 2.39 2.15
CA GLN A 193 -2.99 2.77 0.75
C GLN A 193 -4.47 2.88 0.34
N ILE A 194 -5.30 1.91 0.73
CA ILE A 194 -6.75 1.93 0.49
C ILE A 194 -7.40 3.07 1.29
N ILE A 195 -7.11 3.19 2.59
CA ILE A 195 -7.67 4.23 3.47
C ILE A 195 -7.39 5.62 2.90
N ARG A 196 -6.14 5.94 2.55
CA ARG A 196 -5.81 7.24 1.94
C ARG A 196 -6.59 7.47 0.66
N HIS A 197 -6.69 6.47 -0.20
CA HIS A 197 -7.44 6.60 -1.45
C HIS A 197 -8.94 6.87 -1.24
N VAL A 198 -9.54 6.27 -0.19
CA VAL A 198 -10.95 6.52 0.18
C VAL A 198 -11.15 7.95 0.68
N PHE A 199 -10.28 8.44 1.58
CA PHE A 199 -10.54 9.63 2.40
C PHE A 199 -9.79 10.89 1.97
N GLU A 200 -8.69 10.79 1.23
CA GLU A 200 -7.92 11.96 0.77
C GLU A 200 -8.32 12.44 -0.63
N ASN A 201 -9.03 11.61 -1.40
CA ASN A 201 -9.59 12.01 -2.69
C ASN A 201 -10.83 12.90 -2.48
N ARG A 202 -10.61 14.21 -2.41
CA ARG A 202 -11.64 15.24 -2.17
C ARG A 202 -12.67 15.43 -3.29
N HIS A 203 -12.58 14.67 -4.38
CA HIS A 203 -13.34 14.92 -5.61
C HIS A 203 -14.71 14.23 -5.69
N SER A 204 -15.06 13.36 -4.74
CA SER A 204 -16.33 12.65 -4.77
C SER A 204 -17.00 12.65 -3.41
N LYS A 205 -18.34 12.82 -3.41
CA LYS A 205 -19.22 12.41 -2.31
C LYS A 205 -19.12 10.90 -2.13
N ASN A 206 -18.02 10.43 -1.55
CA ASN A 206 -17.80 9.03 -1.29
C ASN A 206 -18.63 8.61 -0.08
N ASN A 207 -19.51 7.63 -0.26
CA ASN A 207 -20.37 7.07 0.79
C ASN A 207 -19.80 5.78 1.40
N VAL A 208 -18.57 5.42 1.06
CA VAL A 208 -17.88 4.24 1.61
C VAL A 208 -17.58 4.46 3.10
N GLU A 209 -17.97 3.49 3.91
CA GLU A 209 -17.59 3.36 5.31
C GLU A 209 -16.42 2.39 5.47
N CYS A 210 -15.38 2.79 6.22
CA CYS A 210 -14.25 1.91 6.52
C CYS A 210 -14.20 1.55 8.01
N SER A 211 -13.89 0.29 8.31
CA SER A 211 -13.56 -0.16 9.66
C SER A 211 -12.20 -0.84 9.67
N LEU A 212 -11.26 -0.34 10.47
CA LEU A 212 -9.91 -0.88 10.62
C LEU A 212 -9.73 -1.51 12.01
N LEU A 213 -9.33 -2.78 12.07
CA LEU A 213 -8.77 -3.42 13.25
C LEU A 213 -7.27 -3.59 13.07
N PHE A 214 -6.46 -2.89 13.88
CA PHE A 214 -5.01 -2.88 13.74
C PHE A 214 -4.30 -3.43 14.99
N ALA A 215 -3.69 -4.61 14.82
CA ALA A 215 -3.01 -5.35 15.87
C ALA A 215 -1.51 -5.03 15.94
N ASN A 216 -1.02 -4.76 17.14
CA ASN A 216 0.38 -4.43 17.39
C ASN A 216 0.88 -5.14 18.65
N HIS A 217 2.20 -5.13 18.84
CA HIS A 217 2.78 -5.71 20.05
C HIS A 217 2.61 -4.77 21.25
N SER A 218 2.96 -3.49 21.10
CA SER A 218 2.77 -2.43 22.10
C SER A 218 2.25 -1.15 21.45
N GLU A 219 1.84 -0.16 22.26
CA GLU A 219 1.40 1.14 21.73
C GLU A 219 2.53 1.86 20.95
N THR A 220 3.78 1.64 21.35
CA THR A 220 4.96 2.23 20.70
C THR A 220 5.30 1.59 19.35
N ASP A 221 4.70 0.44 19.04
CA ASP A 221 4.86 -0.26 17.76
C ASP A 221 3.79 0.14 16.73
N ILE A 222 2.80 0.96 17.11
CA ILE A 222 1.71 1.36 16.20
C ILE A 222 2.27 2.29 15.11
N LEU A 223 2.46 1.73 13.93
CA LEU A 223 2.92 2.45 12.75
C LEU A 223 1.80 3.33 12.19
N LEU A 224 2.16 4.50 11.65
CA LEU A 224 1.23 5.45 11.01
C LEU A 224 0.10 5.97 11.93
N PHE A 225 0.31 5.96 13.26
CA PHE A 225 -0.71 6.33 14.22
C PHE A 225 -1.22 7.78 14.02
N LYS A 226 -0.30 8.73 13.84
CA LYS A 226 -0.65 10.16 13.70
C LYS A 226 -1.43 10.42 12.42
N GLU A 227 -1.04 9.75 11.35
CA GLU A 227 -1.64 9.83 10.03
C GLU A 227 -3.06 9.26 10.05
N ILE A 228 -3.26 8.09 10.66
CA ILE A 228 -4.57 7.47 10.83
C ILE A 228 -5.47 8.34 11.71
N GLU A 229 -4.97 8.87 12.83
CA GLU A 229 -5.74 9.74 13.71
C GLU A 229 -6.13 11.05 13.00
N LYS A 230 -5.27 11.62 12.16
CA LYS A 230 -5.58 12.79 11.34
C LYS A 230 -6.73 12.51 10.38
N ILE A 231 -6.77 11.34 9.73
CA ILE A 231 -7.88 10.95 8.86
C ILE A 231 -9.17 10.82 9.68
N CYS A 232 -9.11 10.14 10.83
CA CYS A 232 -10.28 9.95 11.67
C CYS A 232 -10.81 11.24 12.33
N ALA A 233 -9.97 12.26 12.48
CA ALA A 233 -10.40 13.57 12.98
C ALA A 233 -11.17 14.37 11.91
N ASN A 234 -10.88 14.13 10.63
CA ASN A 234 -11.48 14.86 9.50
C ASN A 234 -12.64 14.11 8.84
N CYS A 235 -12.80 12.81 9.12
CA CYS A 235 -13.78 11.94 8.46
C CYS A 235 -14.61 11.17 9.49
N THR A 236 -15.93 11.17 9.34
CA THR A 236 -16.86 10.46 10.23
C THR A 236 -17.16 9.02 9.80
N ASN A 237 -16.89 8.70 8.53
CA ASN A 237 -17.12 7.40 7.89
C ASN A 237 -15.93 6.42 8.01
N ILE A 238 -15.03 6.63 8.98
CA ILE A 238 -13.97 5.69 9.36
C ILE A 238 -14.03 5.35 10.84
N LYS A 239 -13.97 4.05 11.16
CA LYS A 239 -13.86 3.54 12.53
C LYS A 239 -12.55 2.78 12.67
N VAL A 240 -11.75 3.11 13.68
CA VAL A 240 -10.44 2.47 13.91
C VAL A 240 -10.39 1.88 15.31
N PHE A 241 -9.96 0.64 15.38
CA PHE A 241 -9.77 -0.16 16.58
C PHE A 241 -8.31 -0.59 16.63
N PHE A 242 -7.64 -0.36 17.76
CA PHE A 242 -6.28 -0.83 17.99
C PHE A 242 -6.32 -2.01 18.97
N THR A 243 -5.44 -2.97 18.79
CA THR A 243 -5.23 -4.04 19.77
C THR A 243 -3.75 -4.23 20.02
N CYS A 244 -3.38 -4.41 21.29
CA CYS A 244 -1.99 -4.60 21.71
C CYS A 244 -1.87 -5.88 22.54
N THR A 245 -0.86 -6.70 22.23
CA THR A 245 -0.59 -7.92 23.02
C THR A 245 0.12 -7.61 24.34
N LYS A 246 0.89 -6.52 24.40
CA LYS A 246 1.58 -6.02 25.60
C LYS A 246 1.15 -4.58 25.85
N VAL A 247 0.56 -4.34 27.01
CA VAL A 247 0.11 -3.01 27.44
C VAL A 247 1.20 -2.38 28.30
N ASN A 248 1.58 -1.15 27.98
CA ASN A 248 2.31 -0.32 28.94
C ASN A 248 1.33 0.64 29.61
N ASN A 249 1.18 0.55 30.94
CA ASN A 249 0.17 1.31 31.69
C ASN A 249 0.26 2.83 31.45
N ASP A 250 1.45 3.37 31.20
CA ASP A 250 1.65 4.80 30.94
C ASP A 250 1.25 5.22 29.52
N ALA A 251 1.45 4.34 28.53
CA ALA A 251 1.15 4.62 27.13
C ALA A 251 -0.33 4.37 26.78
N TYR A 252 -0.99 3.45 27.49
CA TYR A 252 -2.42 3.17 27.39
C TYR A 252 -3.28 4.44 27.52
N HIS A 253 -2.83 5.41 28.31
CA HIS A 253 -3.54 6.68 28.50
C HIS A 253 -3.63 7.56 27.25
N LYS A 254 -2.76 7.39 26.25
CA LYS A 254 -2.79 8.15 24.99
C LYS A 254 -3.82 7.62 23.99
N LEU A 255 -4.25 6.37 24.13
CA LEU A 255 -5.23 5.74 23.25
C LEU A 255 -6.69 5.86 23.75
N LYS A 256 -6.92 6.55 24.88
CA LYS A 256 -8.22 6.64 25.59
C LYS A 256 -9.45 7.07 24.77
N LYS A 257 -9.28 7.63 23.56
CA LYS A 257 -10.39 7.99 22.65
C LYS A 257 -10.80 6.88 21.67
N ARG A 258 -10.11 5.73 21.67
CA ARG A 258 -10.37 4.59 20.79
C ARG A 258 -10.54 3.31 21.61
N THR A 259 -11.34 2.37 21.12
CA THR A 259 -11.46 1.06 21.76
C THR A 259 -10.16 0.29 21.57
N VAL A 260 -9.41 0.14 22.67
CA VAL A 260 -8.20 -0.68 22.72
C VAL A 260 -8.55 -2.02 23.35
N PHE A 261 -8.43 -3.09 22.58
CA PHE A 261 -8.53 -4.44 23.12
C PHE A 261 -7.15 -4.87 23.63
N THR A 262 -7.10 -5.34 24.87
CA THR A 262 -5.88 -5.84 25.49
C THR A 262 -6.06 -7.32 25.75
N TYR A 263 -5.20 -8.16 25.18
CA TYR A 263 -5.23 -9.59 25.48
C TYR A 263 -4.68 -9.82 26.89
N LYS A 264 -5.55 -10.15 27.85
CA LYS A 264 -5.17 -10.61 29.19
C LYS A 264 -5.23 -12.14 29.17
N GLN A 265 -4.07 -12.78 29.17
CA GLN A 265 -3.96 -14.24 29.07
C GLN A 265 -4.37 -14.89 30.40
N ASN A 266 -5.65 -15.22 30.55
CA ASN A 266 -6.13 -16.16 31.58
C ASN A 266 -6.89 -17.29 30.87
N TYR A 267 -6.14 -18.22 30.27
CA TYR A 267 -6.69 -19.50 29.86
C TYR A 267 -6.18 -20.56 30.83
N THR A 268 -7.02 -20.96 31.79
CA THR A 268 -6.88 -22.25 32.46
C THR A 268 -7.48 -23.30 31.55
N TYR A 269 -6.64 -24.11 30.92
CA TYR A 269 -7.10 -25.35 30.31
C TYR A 269 -7.47 -26.32 31.44
N THR A 270 -8.75 -26.47 31.75
CA THR A 270 -9.22 -27.69 32.40
C THR A 270 -9.29 -28.76 31.32
N LYS A 271 -8.44 -29.77 31.47
CA LYS A 271 -8.55 -31.01 30.70
C LYS A 271 -9.78 -31.72 31.27
N ASP A 272 -10.87 -31.75 30.51
CA ASP A 272 -12.01 -32.60 30.87
C ASP A 272 -11.52 -34.06 30.80
N ASN A 273 -11.58 -34.75 31.94
CA ASN A 273 -11.30 -36.19 32.06
C ASN A 273 -12.47 -37.01 31.54
#